data_AF-A0A8J9T4F7-F1
#
_entry.id   AF-A0A8J9T4F7-F1
#
_cell.length_a   1.000
_cell.length_b   1.000
_cell.length_c   1.000
_cell.angle_alpha   90.00
_cell.angle_beta   90.00
_cell.angle_gamma   90.00
#
_symmetry.space_group_name_H-M   'P 1'
#
loop_
_entity.id
_entity.type
_entity.pdbx_description
1 polymer ?
#
loop_
_entity_poly.entity_id
_entity_poly.type
_entity_poly.pdbx_seq_one_letter_code
_entity_poly.pdbx_strand_id
1 'polypeptide(L)'
;MNPVVEECIRLLRRDHIKVVAFDMDQTAVAMLSRGRLRRNDLQFYISKASPAFSELIPALFDYGFGPAIATHSDEAEFSGDVKRETHILGSELAKALVDTTFPAPIARSFFIVAYNPRWHFDGM
;
A
#
# COMPACT_ATOMS: atom_id res chain seq x y z
N MET A 1 -9.12 20.29 -8.61
CA MET A 1 -8.86 18.92 -8.15
C MET A 1 -9.73 18.00 -9.01
N ASN A 2 -9.38 16.73 -9.20
CA ASN A 2 -10.20 15.81 -10.00
C ASN A 2 -11.60 15.63 -9.36
N PRO A 3 -12.71 15.72 -10.13
CA PRO A 3 -14.07 15.59 -9.58
C PRO A 3 -14.31 14.29 -8.82
N VAL A 4 -13.64 13.19 -9.20
CA VAL A 4 -13.71 11.90 -8.50
C VAL A 4 -13.05 12.02 -7.12
N VAL A 5 -11.91 12.69 -7.03
CA VAL A 5 -11.22 12.93 -5.75
C VAL A 5 -12.07 13.80 -4.84
N GLU A 6 -12.66 14.89 -5.38
CA GLU A 6 -13.58 15.76 -4.64
C GLU A 6 -14.76 14.98 -4.05
N GLU A 7 -15.38 14.11 -4.85
CA GLU A 7 -16.50 13.30 -4.41
C GLU A 7 -16.08 12.26 -3.35
N CYS A 8 -14.93 11.61 -3.53
CA CYS A 8 -14.36 10.71 -2.52
C CYS A 8 -14.18 11.42 -1.17
N ILE A 9 -13.56 12.61 -1.15
CA ILE A 9 -13.37 13.39 0.07
C ILE A 9 -14.71 13.76 0.70
N ARG A 10 -15.69 14.18 -0.10
CA ARG A 10 -17.04 14.53 0.38
C ARG A 10 -17.72 13.35 1.07
N LEU A 11 -17.68 12.15 0.46
CA LEU A 11 -18.27 10.93 1.00
C LEU A 11 -17.60 10.51 2.30
N LEU A 12 -16.26 10.50 2.33
CA LEU A 12 -15.50 10.14 3.53
C LEU A 12 -15.80 11.07 4.71
N ARG A 13 -15.91 12.38 4.45
CA ARG A 13 -16.27 13.37 5.48
C ARG A 13 -17.70 13.17 5.99
N ARG A 14 -18.66 12.94 5.09
CA ARG A 14 -20.06 12.67 5.43
C ARG A 14 -20.17 11.48 6.38
N ASP A 15 -19.39 10.44 6.14
CA ASP A 15 -19.44 9.19 6.89
C ASP A 15 -18.47 9.19 8.10
N HIS A 16 -17.89 10.35 8.44
CA HIS A 16 -16.97 10.55 9.56
C HIS A 16 -15.73 9.63 9.55
N ILE A 17 -15.32 9.16 8.37
CA ILE A 17 -14.11 8.34 8.21
C ILE A 17 -12.88 9.17 8.53
N LYS A 18 -11.90 8.56 9.20
CA LYS A 18 -10.62 9.19 9.58
C LYS A 18 -9.41 8.55 8.93
N VAL A 19 -9.49 7.26 8.65
CA VAL A 19 -8.40 6.47 8.08
C VAL A 19 -8.93 5.75 6.83
N VAL A 20 -8.14 5.77 5.76
CA VAL A 20 -8.46 5.06 4.52
C VAL A 20 -7.33 4.07 4.23
N ALA A 21 -7.66 2.79 4.26
CA ALA A 21 -6.72 1.72 3.97
C ALA A 21 -6.82 1.28 2.51
N PHE A 22 -5.67 1.09 1.88
CA PHE A 22 -5.55 0.65 0.50
C PHE A 22 -4.84 -0.70 0.45
N ASP A 23 -5.36 -1.60 -0.38
CA ASP A 23 -4.60 -2.77 -0.83
C ASP A 23 -3.46 -2.34 -1.76
N MET A 24 -2.49 -3.24 -1.99
CA MET A 24 -1.37 -3.00 -2.89
C MET A 24 -1.64 -3.48 -4.32
N ASP A 25 -1.56 -4.78 -4.52
CA ASP A 25 -1.65 -5.44 -5.82
C ASP A 25 -3.00 -5.11 -6.48
N GLN A 26 -3.00 -4.63 -7.72
CA GLN A 26 -4.20 -4.18 -8.45
C GLN A 26 -4.98 -3.00 -7.83
N THR A 27 -4.45 -2.35 -6.79
CA THR A 27 -5.08 -1.19 -6.14
C THR A 27 -4.13 0.00 -6.10
N ALA A 28 -3.18 0.04 -5.16
CA ALA A 28 -2.15 1.09 -5.13
C ALA A 28 -1.16 0.94 -6.29
N VAL A 29 -0.96 -0.28 -6.78
CA VAL A 29 -0.10 -0.60 -7.93
C VAL A 29 -0.89 -1.42 -8.95
N ALA A 30 -0.89 -0.99 -10.22
CA ALA A 30 -1.57 -1.69 -11.32
C ALA A 30 -0.78 -2.92 -11.82
N MET A 31 -0.24 -3.72 -10.89
CA MET A 31 0.56 -4.92 -11.14
C MET A 31 0.42 -5.90 -9.97
N LEU A 32 0.67 -7.19 -10.22
CA LEU A 32 0.75 -8.20 -9.17
C LEU A 32 2.22 -8.43 -8.77
N SER A 33 2.52 -8.36 -7.46
CA SER A 33 3.78 -8.80 -6.87
C SER A 33 3.86 -10.33 -6.74
N ARG A 34 2.70 -10.98 -6.67
CA ARG A 34 2.53 -12.45 -6.58
C ARG A 34 3.23 -13.09 -5.36
N GLY A 35 3.50 -12.31 -4.31
CA GLY A 35 4.24 -12.75 -3.12
C GLY A 35 5.69 -13.15 -3.39
N ARG A 36 6.25 -12.73 -4.54
CA ARG A 36 7.58 -13.15 -4.99
C ARG A 36 8.27 -12.08 -5.83
N LEU A 37 8.04 -10.81 -5.52
CA LEU A 37 8.68 -9.72 -6.26
C LEU A 37 10.18 -9.75 -6.01
N ARG A 38 10.98 -9.85 -7.08
CA ARG A 38 12.43 -9.76 -6.97
C ARG A 38 12.84 -8.31 -6.73
N ARG A 39 13.88 -8.10 -5.93
CA ARG A 39 14.40 -6.75 -5.62
C ARG A 39 14.83 -5.99 -6.89
N ASN A 40 15.36 -6.68 -7.90
CA ASN A 40 15.75 -6.08 -9.18
C ASN A 40 14.55 -5.56 -10.00
N ASP A 41 13.36 -6.11 -9.78
CA ASP A 41 12.13 -5.72 -10.47
C ASP A 41 11.35 -4.62 -9.71
N LEU A 42 11.84 -4.22 -8.52
CA LEU A 42 11.14 -3.29 -7.62
C LEU A 42 10.82 -1.96 -8.28
N GLN A 43 11.79 -1.37 -9.01
CA GLN A 43 11.57 -0.08 -9.66
C GLN A 43 10.54 -0.16 -10.78
N PHE A 44 10.53 -1.28 -11.54
CA PHE A 44 9.50 -1.51 -12.54
C PHE A 44 8.13 -1.68 -11.89
N TYR A 45 8.03 -2.42 -10.80
CA TYR A 45 6.79 -2.59 -10.05
C TYR A 45 6.26 -1.25 -9.53
N ILE A 46 7.10 -0.45 -8.87
CA ILE A 46 6.73 0.88 -8.35
C ILE A 46 6.34 1.84 -9.48
N SER A 47 6.96 1.73 -10.67
CA SER A 47 6.57 2.53 -11.84
C SER A 47 5.13 2.30 -12.30
N LYS A 48 4.48 1.23 -11.80
CA LYS A 48 3.07 0.92 -12.02
C LYS A 48 2.15 1.44 -10.91
N ALA A 49 2.62 2.32 -10.04
CA ALA A 49 1.76 3.02 -9.09
C ALA A 49 0.53 3.59 -9.81
N SER A 50 -0.66 3.29 -9.28
CA SER A 50 -1.92 3.66 -9.91
C SER A 50 -2.06 5.19 -9.95
N PRO A 51 -2.40 5.80 -11.11
CA PRO A 51 -2.63 7.24 -11.18
C PRO A 51 -3.68 7.73 -10.19
N ALA A 52 -4.75 6.95 -9.99
CA ALA A 52 -5.81 7.28 -9.04
C ALA A 52 -5.30 7.27 -7.59
N PHE A 53 -4.45 6.30 -7.24
CA PHE A 53 -3.80 6.25 -5.93
C PHE A 53 -2.86 7.45 -5.72
N SER A 54 -1.98 7.71 -6.70
CA SER A 54 -1.03 8.82 -6.65
C SER A 54 -1.72 10.20 -6.56
N GLU A 55 -2.92 10.34 -7.15
CA GLU A 55 -3.69 11.58 -7.09
C GLU A 55 -4.51 11.73 -5.79
N LEU A 56 -5.11 10.64 -5.29
CA LEU A 56 -5.99 10.70 -4.12
C LEU A 56 -5.23 10.91 -2.80
N ILE A 57 -4.04 10.31 -2.65
CA ILE A 57 -3.29 10.33 -1.39
C ILE A 57 -2.93 11.75 -0.92
N PRO A 58 -2.38 12.65 -1.77
CA PRO A 58 -2.12 14.03 -1.36
C PRO A 58 -3.39 14.75 -0.86
N ALA A 59 -4.52 14.56 -1.54
CA ALA A 59 -5.79 15.16 -1.11
C ALA A 59 -6.24 14.60 0.26
N LEU A 60 -6.15 13.29 0.47
CA LEU A 60 -6.46 12.71 1.79
C LEU A 60 -5.59 13.31 2.90
N PHE A 61 -4.29 13.44 2.65
CA PHE A 61 -3.36 14.04 3.60
C PHE A 61 -3.71 15.51 3.90
N ASP A 62 -3.95 16.32 2.87
CA ASP A 62 -4.28 17.75 3.01
C ASP A 62 -5.60 17.99 3.77
N TYR A 63 -6.58 17.10 3.61
CA TYR A 63 -7.84 17.14 4.34
C TYR A 63 -7.79 16.46 5.72
N GLY A 64 -6.61 16.00 6.17
CA GLY A 64 -6.39 15.46 7.51
C GLY A 64 -6.87 14.03 7.71
N PHE A 65 -6.98 13.24 6.65
CA PHE A 65 -7.19 11.80 6.74
C PHE A 65 -5.85 11.08 6.96
N GLY A 66 -5.89 9.95 7.67
CA GLY A 66 -4.76 9.03 7.78
C GLY A 66 -4.75 8.03 6.62
N PRO A 67 -3.79 8.09 5.68
CA PRO A 67 -3.65 7.05 4.68
C PRO A 67 -3.03 5.79 5.29
N ALA A 68 -3.46 4.62 4.85
CA ALA A 68 -2.92 3.35 5.29
C ALA A 68 -2.76 2.36 4.13
N ILE A 69 -1.81 1.43 4.25
CA ILE A 69 -1.68 0.27 3.37
C ILE A 69 -2.00 -0.99 4.18
N ALA A 70 -2.89 -1.82 3.67
CA ALA A 70 -3.20 -3.14 4.21
C ALA A 70 -2.94 -4.17 3.11
N THR A 71 -1.85 -4.95 3.24
CA THR A 71 -1.40 -5.85 2.17
C THR A 71 -1.38 -7.31 2.60
N HIS A 72 -1.82 -8.17 1.68
CA HIS A 72 -1.96 -9.62 1.81
C HIS A 72 -0.65 -10.34 1.48
N SER A 73 0.43 -9.89 2.10
CA SER A 73 1.74 -10.52 2.05
C SER A 73 2.52 -10.07 3.27
N ASP A 74 3.11 -10.98 4.03
CA ASP A 74 3.98 -10.60 5.16
C ASP A 74 5.30 -11.39 5.19
N GLU A 75 6.18 -11.00 6.11
CA GLU A 75 7.51 -11.59 6.26
C GLU A 75 7.51 -13.11 6.52
N ALA A 76 6.41 -13.68 7.03
CA ALA A 76 6.32 -15.12 7.26
C ALA A 76 6.22 -15.91 5.94
N GLU A 77 5.97 -15.25 4.80
CA GLU A 77 5.94 -15.89 3.48
C GLU A 77 7.33 -16.12 2.88
N PHE A 78 8.40 -15.57 3.46
CA PHE A 78 9.77 -15.91 3.07
C PHE A 78 10.06 -17.39 3.35
N SER A 79 9.99 -18.22 2.31
CA SER A 79 10.22 -19.66 2.39
C SER A 79 10.60 -20.25 1.03
N GLY A 80 11.29 -21.39 1.04
CA GLY A 80 11.70 -22.11 -0.18
C GLY A 80 12.54 -21.24 -1.12
N ASP A 81 12.01 -20.98 -2.32
CA ASP A 81 12.66 -20.17 -3.36
C ASP A 81 12.49 -18.66 -3.16
N VAL A 82 11.62 -18.22 -2.25
CA VAL A 82 11.39 -16.81 -1.92
C VAL A 82 12.26 -16.45 -0.72
N LYS A 83 13.39 -15.78 -0.99
CA LYS A 83 14.41 -15.44 0.01
C LYS A 83 14.52 -13.93 0.23
N ARG A 84 14.80 -13.51 1.47
CA ARG A 84 14.92 -12.10 1.87
C ARG A 84 15.97 -11.34 1.07
N GLU A 85 17.05 -12.03 0.68
CA GLU A 85 18.20 -11.42 -0.02
C GLU A 85 17.85 -11.05 -1.47
N THR A 86 16.91 -11.79 -2.09
CA THR A 86 16.59 -11.64 -3.52
C THR A 86 15.17 -11.13 -3.78
N HIS A 87 14.28 -11.25 -2.80
CA HIS A 87 12.88 -10.88 -2.89
C HIS A 87 12.51 -9.82 -1.84
N ILE A 88 11.42 -9.10 -2.11
CA ILE A 88 10.84 -8.09 -1.25
C ILE A 88 9.32 -8.30 -1.19
N LEU A 89 8.75 -8.20 0.01
CA LEU A 89 7.33 -8.45 0.26
C LEU A 89 6.86 -7.72 1.52
N GLY A 90 5.55 -7.76 1.78
CA GLY A 90 4.90 -7.15 2.94
C GLY A 90 5.28 -5.71 3.22
N SER A 91 5.54 -5.39 4.49
CA SER A 91 5.76 -4.01 4.95
C SER A 91 6.95 -3.34 4.26
N GLU A 92 7.99 -4.10 3.90
CA GLU A 92 9.14 -3.57 3.19
C GLU A 92 8.75 -3.12 1.77
N LEU A 93 7.96 -3.94 1.06
CA LEU A 93 7.47 -3.60 -0.28
C LEU A 93 6.50 -2.41 -0.24
N ALA A 94 5.57 -2.41 0.72
CA ALA A 94 4.65 -1.30 0.92
C ALA A 94 5.41 -0.01 1.19
N LYS A 95 6.40 -0.05 2.10
CA LYS A 95 7.23 1.11 2.45
C LYS A 95 7.99 1.65 1.24
N ALA A 96 8.60 0.77 0.44
CA ALA A 96 9.31 1.17 -0.77
C ALA A 96 8.39 1.90 -1.77
N LEU A 97 7.15 1.43 -1.94
CA LEU A 97 6.16 2.09 -2.79
C LEU A 97 5.87 3.52 -2.31
N VAL A 98 5.50 3.70 -1.03
CA VAL A 98 5.13 5.03 -0.51
C VAL A 98 6.30 6.00 -0.47
N ASP A 99 7.48 5.54 -0.03
CA ASP A 99 8.68 6.39 0.06
C ASP A 99 9.17 6.86 -1.33
N THR A 100 8.93 6.06 -2.38
CA THR A 100 9.30 6.42 -3.76
C THR A 100 8.23 7.28 -4.44
N THR A 101 6.95 7.04 -4.14
CA THR A 101 5.83 7.68 -4.84
C THR A 101 5.52 9.08 -4.29
N PHE A 102 5.72 9.31 -2.99
CA PHE A 102 5.26 10.54 -2.32
C PHE A 102 6.38 11.31 -1.61
N PRO A 103 6.22 12.64 -1.45
CA PRO A 103 7.08 13.43 -0.58
C PRO A 103 7.11 12.89 0.85
N ALA A 104 8.26 13.07 1.52
CA ALA A 104 8.52 12.50 2.85
C ALA A 104 7.44 12.81 3.92
N PRO A 105 6.80 13.99 4.00
CA PRO A 105 5.72 14.22 4.96
C PRO A 105 4.51 13.30 4.75
N ILE A 106 4.11 13.10 3.49
CA ILE A 106 3.01 12.19 3.13
C ILE A 106 3.44 10.74 3.38
N ALA A 107 4.61 10.33 2.89
CA ALA A 107 5.10 8.96 3.08
C ALA A 107 5.17 8.56 4.55
N ARG A 108 5.63 9.47 5.44
CA ARG A 108 5.69 9.25 6.89
C ARG A 108 4.32 9.21 7.58
N SER A 109 3.26 9.70 6.94
CA SER A 109 1.90 9.66 7.48
C SER A 109 1.21 8.31 7.32
N PHE A 110 1.77 7.42 6.48
CA PHE A 110 1.17 6.12 6.23
C PHE A 110 1.28 5.17 7.42
N PHE A 111 0.16 4.54 7.76
CA PHE A 111 0.14 3.35 8.59
C PHE A 111 0.18 2.10 7.71
N ILE A 112 1.15 1.20 7.91
CA ILE A 112 1.33 0.01 7.07
C ILE A 112 1.07 -1.25 7.89
N VAL A 113 0.15 -2.08 7.41
CA VAL A 113 -0.16 -3.41 7.95
C VAL A 113 0.06 -4.45 6.86
N ALA A 114 1.06 -5.28 7.06
CA ALA A 114 1.25 -6.52 6.31
C ALA A 114 0.74 -7.67 7.18
N TYR A 115 -0.06 -8.56 6.61
CA TYR A 115 -0.56 -9.74 7.33
C TYR A 115 -0.52 -10.99 6.45
N ASN A 116 -0.16 -12.12 7.05
CA ASN A 116 -0.31 -13.42 6.43
C ASN A 116 -1.75 -13.92 6.60
N PRO A 117 -2.53 -14.03 5.52
CA PRO A 117 -3.90 -14.55 5.58
C PRO A 117 -3.99 -16.03 5.97
N ARG A 118 -2.92 -16.81 5.73
CA ARG A 118 -2.86 -18.24 6.05
C ARG A 118 -2.52 -18.48 7.50
N TRP A 119 -2.07 -17.45 8.21
CA TRP A 119 -2.05 -17.44 9.66
C TRP A 119 -3.45 -17.19 10.18
N HIS A 120 -4.24 -18.26 10.23
CA HIS A 120 -5.40 -18.31 11.10
C HIS A 120 -4.90 -18.61 12.51
N PHE A 121 -5.12 -17.68 13.44
CA PHE A 121 -5.10 -18.02 14.87
C PHE A 121 -6.35 -18.84 15.12
N ASP A 122 -6.32 -20.13 14.76
CA ASP A 122 -7.31 -21.10 15.20
C ASP A 122 -7.08 -21.24 16.70
N GLY A 123 -7.78 -20.41 17.50
CA GLY A 123 -7.55 -20.27 18.93
C GLY A 123 -7.38 -21.62 19.63
N MET A 124 -6.13 -21.96 19.91
CA MET A 124 -5.70 -23.01 20.84
C MET A 124 -5.08 -22.35 22.06
#